data_AF-A0A8T4DV02-F1
#
_entry.id   AF-A0A8T4DV02-F1
#
_cell.length_a   1.000
_cell.length_b   1.000
_cell.length_c   1.000
_cell.angle_alpha   90.00
_cell.angle_beta   90.00
_cell.angle_gamma   90.00
#
_symmetry.space_group_name_H-M   'P 1'
#
loop_
_entity.id
_entity.type
_entity.pdbx_description
1 polymer ?
#
loop_
_entity_poly.entity_id
_entity_poly.type
_entity_poly.pdbx_seq_one_letter_code
_entity_poly.pdbx_strand_id
1 'polypeptide(L)' 'MPKKFGVCIRCGKKIRLDIRFPYCKKCYNLWSRFGNRNFQEKKCHVCGKSFKSTVNRPCCYECRKKG' A
#
# COMPACT_ATOMS: atom_id res chain seq x y z
N MET A 1 13.82 8.24 -13.33
CA MET A 1 14.12 7.06 -12.48
C MET A 1 12.81 6.44 -11.99
N PRO A 2 12.38 5.26 -12.46
CA PRO A 2 11.19 4.63 -11.90
C PRO A 2 11.48 4.26 -10.43
N LYS A 3 10.59 4.67 -9.51
CA LYS A 3 10.71 4.34 -8.09
C LYS A 3 10.61 2.83 -7.91
N LYS A 4 11.74 2.17 -7.63
CA LYS A 4 11.83 0.72 -7.35
C LYS A 4 11.26 0.31 -5.99
N PHE A 5 10.82 1.27 -5.18
CA PHE A 5 10.39 1.06 -3.80
C PHE A 5 9.03 1.73 -3.57
N GLY A 6 8.18 1.03 -2.82
CA GLY A 6 6.93 1.52 -2.26
C GLY A 6 6.99 1.58 -0.75
N VAL A 7 5.84 1.74 -0.13
CA VAL A 7 5.67 1.75 1.34
C VAL A 7 4.47 0.92 1.76
N CYS A 8 4.57 0.29 2.93
CA CYS A 8 3.47 -0.44 3.51
C CYS A 8 2.31 0.53 3.78
N ILE A 9 1.13 0.23 3.24
CA ILE A 9 -0.05 1.11 3.40
C ILE A 9 -0.52 1.25 4.86
N ARG A 10 -0.13 0.31 5.72
CA ARG A 10 -0.44 0.28 7.16
C ARG A 10 0.58 1.01 8.02
N CYS A 11 1.83 0.55 8.01
CA CYS A 11 2.87 1.09 8.88
C CYS A 11 3.75 2.16 8.20
N GLY A 12 3.76 2.23 6.87
CA GLY A 12 4.62 3.13 6.10
C GLY A 12 6.06 2.64 5.93
N LYS A 13 6.37 1.41 6.32
CA LYS A 13 7.70 0.82 6.11
C LYS A 13 8.02 0.74 4.62
N LYS A 14 9.24 1.13 4.22
CA LYS A 14 9.73 0.98 2.85
C LYS A 14 9.75 -0.50 2.44
N ILE A 15 9.09 -0.82 1.34
CA ILE A 15 8.97 -2.17 0.77
C ILE A 15 9.14 -2.10 -0.75
N ARG A 16 9.10 -3.25 -1.45
CA ARG A 16 9.05 -3.25 -2.91
C ARG A 16 7.72 -2.65 -3.37
N LEU A 17 7.76 -1.93 -4.49
CA LEU A 17 6.56 -1.41 -5.09
C LEU A 17 5.81 -2.56 -5.78
N ASP A 18 4.80 -3.10 -5.11
CA ASP A 18 3.92 -4.14 -5.64
C ASP A 18 2.46 -3.80 -5.28
N ILE A 19 1.69 -3.45 -6.31
CA ILE A 19 0.27 -3.10 -6.17
C ILE A 19 -0.55 -4.31 -5.70
N ARG A 20 -0.10 -5.54 -5.99
CA ARG A 20 -0.77 -6.78 -5.53
C ARG A 20 -0.48 -7.05 -4.05
N PHE A 21 0.70 -6.64 -3.57
CA PHE A 21 1.15 -6.87 -2.19
C PHE A 21 1.59 -5.56 -1.52
N PRO A 22 0.65 -4.67 -1.15
CA PRO A 22 0.96 -3.35 -0.61
C PRO A 22 1.38 -3.35 0.86
N TYR A 23 1.54 -4.52 1.46
CA TYR A 23 1.91 -4.71 2.86
C TYR A 23 3.33 -5.25 3.01
N CYS A 24 3.97 -4.90 4.13
CA CYS A 24 5.18 -5.61 4.55
C CYS A 24 4.81 -6.99 5.13
N LYS A 25 5.76 -7.93 5.15
CA LYS A 25 5.55 -9.31 5.65
C LYS A 25 4.80 -9.38 7.00
N LYS A 26 5.16 -8.51 7.95
CA LYS A 26 4.50 -8.43 9.27
C LYS A 26 3.03 -8.01 9.16
N CYS A 27 2.75 -6.92 8.44
CA CYS A 27 1.38 -6.43 8.26
C CYS A 27 0.54 -7.37 7.39
N TYR A 28 1.14 -8.01 6.39
CA TYR A 28 0.50 -9.01 5.55
C TYR A 28 0.06 -10.22 6.35
N ASN A 29 0.93 -10.77 7.22
CA ASN A 29 0.56 -11.90 8.08
C ASN A 29 -0.63 -11.58 8.99
N LEU A 30 -0.69 -10.37 9.55
CA LEU A 30 -1.82 -9.93 10.36
C LEU A 30 -3.07 -9.75 9.49
N TRP A 31 -2.95 -9.05 8.36
CA TRP A 31 -4.07 -8.82 7.45
C TRP A 31 -4.64 -10.14 6.91
N SER A 32 -3.79 -11.11 6.57
CA SER A 32 -4.18 -12.43 6.06
C SER A 32 -5.03 -13.23 7.04
N ARG A 33 -4.97 -12.93 8.35
CA ARG A 33 -5.86 -13.54 9.35
C ARG A 33 -7.29 -13.01 9.25
N PHE A 34 -7.46 -11.77 8.81
CA PHE A 34 -8.78 -11.14 8.67
C PHE A 34 -9.30 -11.16 7.22
N GLY A 35 -8.40 -11.08 6.24
CA GLY A 35 -8.74 -11.10 4.81
C GLY A 35 -9.55 -9.90 4.31
N ASN A 36 -9.73 -8.85 5.12
CA ASN A 36 -10.60 -7.73 4.77
C ASN A 36 -9.94 -6.81 3.73
N ARG A 37 -10.26 -7.03 2.45
CA ARG A 37 -9.75 -6.24 1.31
C ARG A 37 -10.26 -4.79 1.28
N ASN A 38 -11.37 -4.52 1.96
CA ASN A 38 -12.00 -3.20 2.05
C ASN A 38 -11.53 -2.41 3.27
N PHE A 39 -10.63 -2.97 4.08
CA PHE A 39 -10.06 -2.28 5.22
C PHE A 39 -9.33 -1.01 4.77
N GLN A 40 -9.75 0.13 5.31
CA GLN A 40 -9.18 1.43 4.98
C GLN A 40 -7.90 1.64 5.78
N GLU A 41 -6.78 1.62 5.06
CA GLU A 41 -5.46 1.96 5.52
C GLU A 41 -5.19 3.46 5.31
N LYS A 42 -4.07 3.95 5.86
CA LYS A 42 -3.81 5.39 6.00
C LYS A 42 -2.69 5.93 5.14
N LYS A 43 -2.02 5.11 4.31
CA LYS A 43 -0.87 5.55 3.50
C LYS A 43 -0.94 5.08 2.05
N CYS A 44 -0.43 5.90 1.13
CA CYS A 44 -0.25 5.54 -0.27
C CYS A 44 0.98 4.66 -0.47
N HIS A 45 0.82 3.50 -1.11
CA HIS A 45 1.89 2.55 -1.39
C HIS A 45 3.00 3.12 -2.28
N VAL A 46 2.65 4.00 -3.23
CA VAL A 46 3.58 4.52 -4.23
C VAL A 46 4.40 5.69 -3.70
N CYS A 47 3.77 6.62 -2.97
CA CYS A 47 4.42 7.86 -2.55
C CYS A 47 4.60 8.01 -1.03
N GLY A 48 3.95 7.19 -0.22
CA GLY A 48 4.05 7.24 1.24
C GLY A 48 3.23 8.33 1.93
N LYS A 49 2.55 9.19 1.17
CA LYS A 49 1.66 10.22 1.72
C LYS A 49 0.48 9.58 2.44
N SER A 50 -0.02 10.27 3.47
CA SER A 50 -1.26 9.89 4.15
C SER A 50 -2.43 9.92 3.16
N PHE A 51 -3.09 8.79 2.98
CA PHE A 51 -4.18 8.60 2.01
C PHE A 51 -5.05 7.42 2.46
N LYS A 52 -6.37 7.51 2.24
CA LYS A 52 -7.29 6.39 2.46
C LYS A 52 -7.10 5.33 1.38
N SER A 53 -6.14 4.44 1.61
CA SER A 53 -5.83 3.32 0.71
C SER A 53 -6.53 2.05 1.17
N THR A 54 -6.72 1.12 0.27
CA THR A 54 -7.18 -0.25 0.58
C THR A 54 -6.27 -1.24 -0.12
N VAL A 55 -6.43 -2.53 0.16
CA VAL A 55 -5.68 -3.57 -0.57
C VAL A 55 -6.01 -3.54 -2.06
N ASN A 56 -7.28 -3.34 -2.40
CA ASN A 56 -7.72 -3.21 -3.78
C ASN A 56 -7.25 -1.89 -4.41
N ARG A 57 -7.01 -0.86 -3.60
CA ARG A 57 -6.61 0.46 -4.06
C ARG A 57 -5.49 1.05 -3.20
N PRO A 58 -4.25 0.55 -3.37
CA PRO A 58 -3.16 0.88 -2.47
C PRO A 58 -2.51 2.24 -2.77
N CYS A 59 -2.88 2.90 -3.88
CA CYS A 59 -2.28 4.16 -4.33
C CYS A 59 -3.28 5.33 -4.31
N CYS A 60 -2.77 6.54 -4.11
CA CYS A 60 -3.55 7.78 -4.18
C CYS A 60 -3.90 8.14 -5.62
N TYR A 61 -4.90 9.02 -5.79
CA TYR A 61 -5.36 9.50 -7.09
C TYR A 61 -4.22 10.05 -7.97
N GLU A 62 -3.31 10.82 -7.37
CA GLU A 62 -2.14 11.40 -8.04
C GLU A 62 -1.21 10.34 -8.61
N CYS A 63 -0.98 9.26 -7.87
CA CYS A 63 -0.15 8.15 -8.34
C CYS A 63 -0.88 7.27 -9.35
N ARG A 64 -2.21 7.17 -9.25
CA ARG A 64 -3.04 6.42 -10.20
C ARG A 64 -3.11 7.09 -11.57
N LYS A 65 -3.18 8.42 -11.63
CA LYS A 65 -3.24 9.20 -12.90
C LYS A 65 -1.96 9.14 -13.74
N LYS A 66 -0.84 8.66 -13.17
CA LYS A 66 0.45 8.52 -13.87
C LYS A 66 0.67 7.12 -14.46
N GLY A 67 -0.37 6.27 -14.45
CA GLY A 67 -0.36 4.92 -15.00
C GLY A 67 -1.01 4.89 -16.36
#